data_AF-B7CDE8-F1
#
_entry.id   AF-B7CDE8-F1
#
_cell.length_a   1.000
_cell.length_b   1.000
_cell.length_c   1.000
_cell.angle_alpha   90.00
_cell.angle_beta   90.00
_cell.angle_gamma   90.00
#
_symmetry.space_group_name_H-M   'P 1'
#
loop_
_entity.id
_entity.type
_entity.pdbx_description
1 polymer ?
#
loop_
_entity_poly.entity_id
_entity_poly.type
_entity_poly.pdbx_seq_one_letter_code
_entity_poly.pdbx_strand_id
1 'polypeptide(L)'
;MMQILYKLQIVNNKFTLSLYTESMKTLLFMFIITFLIKPIQLSTVYFILFLYFLAKKDYETMYIEKYWIFPSLLFLFFCSSYVPLLNRVCTSLAFLFVSGTIKLIKSDWIGSADVCYLAFFGFYLGIERMLVALYISVLLGILWILYKKKHILPYISCLAIGVWIAVLKGYTIFYFLMNLFS
;
A
#
# COMPACT_ATOMS: atom_id res chain seq x y z
N MET A 1 18.26 -6.61 -34.75
CA MET A 1 16.94 -6.00 -34.47
C MET A 1 16.41 -6.34 -33.07
N MET A 2 16.30 -7.63 -32.70
CA MET A 2 15.85 -8.05 -31.36
C MET A 2 16.70 -7.52 -30.19
N GLN A 3 18.04 -7.46 -30.32
CA GLN A 3 18.92 -6.91 -29.29
C GLN A 3 18.75 -5.39 -29.08
N ILE A 4 18.36 -4.64 -30.12
CA ILE A 4 18.13 -3.19 -30.04
C ILE A 4 16.82 -2.91 -29.33
N LEU A 5 15.76 -3.67 -29.66
CA LEU A 5 14.48 -3.66 -28.94
C LEU A 5 14.67 -3.99 -27.45
N TYR A 6 15.46 -5.01 -27.12
CA TYR A 6 15.77 -5.36 -25.74
C TYR A 6 16.52 -4.24 -25.01
N LYS A 7 17.53 -3.63 -25.64
CA LYS A 7 18.23 -2.47 -25.07
C LYS A 7 17.30 -1.27 -24.86
N LEU A 8 16.43 -0.97 -25.81
CA LEU A 8 15.44 0.10 -25.68
C LEU A 8 14.45 -0.18 -24.55
N GLN A 9 14.03 -1.43 -24.37
CA GLN A 9 13.13 -1.83 -23.30
C GLN A 9 13.81 -1.72 -21.91
N ILE A 10 15.10 -2.06 -21.82
CA ILE A 10 15.91 -1.86 -20.60
C ILE A 10 16.09 -0.37 -20.30
N VAL A 11 16.41 0.45 -21.32
CA VAL A 11 16.55 1.90 -21.16
C VAL A 11 15.23 2.54 -20.74
N ASN A 12 14.12 2.12 -21.34
CA ASN A 12 12.78 2.62 -21.00
C ASN A 12 12.36 2.22 -19.58
N ASN A 13 12.62 0.96 -19.16
CA ASN A 13 12.41 0.54 -17.78
C ASN A 13 13.28 1.33 -16.80
N LYS A 14 14.54 1.61 -17.13
CA LYS A 14 15.43 2.39 -16.27
C LYS A 14 15.01 3.86 -16.18
N PHE A 15 14.56 4.43 -17.30
CA PHE A 15 14.06 5.80 -17.39
C PHE A 15 12.75 5.99 -16.63
N THR A 16 11.79 5.08 -16.81
CA THR A 16 10.53 5.07 -16.03
C THR A 16 10.82 4.92 -14.54
N LEU A 17 11.71 4.01 -14.14
CA LEU A 17 12.14 3.84 -12.75
C LEU A 17 12.75 5.11 -12.17
N SER A 18 13.61 5.82 -12.93
CA SER A 18 14.17 7.11 -12.50
C SER A 18 13.10 8.21 -12.39
N LEU A 19 12.13 8.23 -13.29
CA LEU A 19 11.00 9.16 -13.25
C LEU A 19 10.14 8.93 -12.01
N TYR A 20 9.95 7.67 -11.59
CA TYR A 20 9.28 7.36 -10.32
C TYR A 20 10.06 7.83 -9.11
N THR A 21 11.38 7.59 -9.08
CA THR A 21 12.19 8.07 -7.95
C THR A 21 12.17 9.59 -7.83
N GLU A 22 12.22 10.31 -8.95
CA GLU A 22 12.20 11.77 -8.94
C GLU A 22 10.80 12.33 -8.63
N SER A 23 9.74 11.78 -9.23
CA SER A 23 8.36 12.19 -8.91
C SER A 23 7.95 11.89 -7.46
N MET A 24 8.51 10.85 -6.85
CA MET A 24 8.29 10.55 -5.43
C MET A 24 9.07 11.50 -4.53
N LYS A 25 10.31 11.87 -4.89
CA LYS A 25 11.08 12.89 -4.15
C LYS A 25 10.36 14.24 -4.19
N THR A 26 9.82 14.62 -5.35
CA THR A 26 9.06 15.88 -5.47
C THR A 26 7.74 15.82 -4.69
N LEU A 27 7.03 14.70 -4.72
CA LEU A 27 5.85 14.50 -3.87
C LEU A 27 6.18 14.58 -2.38
N LEU A 28 7.29 13.96 -1.95
CA LEU A 28 7.73 13.97 -0.56
C LEU A 28 8.11 15.39 -0.13
N PHE A 29 8.82 16.13 -0.98
CA PHE A 29 9.17 17.53 -0.75
C PHE A 29 7.94 18.44 -0.70
N MET A 30 7.01 18.28 -1.65
CA MET A 30 5.74 19.00 -1.66
C MET A 30 4.89 18.64 -0.44
N PHE A 31 4.88 17.39 0.01
CA PHE A 31 4.16 16.97 1.20
C PHE A 31 4.72 17.64 2.46
N ILE A 32 6.05 17.69 2.62
CA ILE A 32 6.71 18.40 3.74
C ILE A 32 6.35 19.89 3.74
N ILE A 33 6.50 20.57 2.60
CA ILE A 33 6.17 22.01 2.47
C ILE A 33 4.71 22.26 2.78
N THR A 34 3.83 21.40 2.29
CA THR A 34 2.40 21.68 2.37
C THR A 34 1.83 21.33 3.74
N PHE A 35 2.42 20.35 4.42
CA PHE A 35 2.14 20.06 5.82
C PHE A 35 2.52 21.23 6.74
N LEU A 36 3.63 21.93 6.46
CA LEU A 36 4.04 23.14 7.18
C LEU A 36 3.03 24.30 7.03
N ILE A 37 2.19 24.30 5.98
CA ILE A 37 1.28 25.42 5.65
C ILE A 37 -0.18 25.12 6.04
N LYS A 38 -0.71 23.92 5.75
CA LYS A 38 -2.09 23.50 6.09
C LYS A 38 -2.16 22.00 6.41
N PRO A 39 -2.31 21.59 7.68
CA PRO A 39 -1.96 20.24 8.11
C PRO A 39 -2.99 19.14 7.76
N ILE A 40 -4.29 19.42 7.76
CA ILE A 40 -5.29 18.33 7.84
C ILE A 40 -5.88 17.95 6.47
N GLN A 41 -6.47 18.88 5.72
CA GLN A 41 -7.18 18.55 4.47
C GLN A 41 -6.26 18.17 3.30
N LEU A 42 -5.04 18.72 3.24
CA LEU A 42 -4.10 18.33 2.20
C LEU A 42 -3.41 16.99 2.48
N SER A 43 -3.30 16.58 3.75
CA SER A 43 -2.69 15.30 4.12
C SER A 43 -3.39 14.10 3.48
N THR A 44 -4.72 14.14 3.37
CA THR A 44 -5.50 13.08 2.73
C THR A 44 -5.28 13.01 1.22
N VAL A 45 -5.12 14.16 0.55
CA VAL A 45 -4.82 14.21 -0.89
C VAL A 45 -3.44 13.62 -1.17
N TYR A 46 -2.44 13.99 -0.37
CA TYR A 46 -1.09 13.42 -0.47
C TYR A 46 -1.06 11.93 -0.15
N PHE A 47 -1.87 11.47 0.81
CA PHE A 47 -1.99 10.05 1.12
C PHE A 47 -2.58 9.26 -0.06
N ILE A 48 -3.61 9.78 -0.72
CA ILE A 48 -4.19 9.16 -1.92
C ILE A 48 -3.17 9.14 -3.07
N LEU A 49 -2.43 10.24 -3.28
CA LEU A 49 -1.35 10.28 -4.27
C LEU A 49 -0.27 9.24 -3.94
N PHE A 50 0.15 9.15 -2.68
CA PHE A 50 1.11 8.13 -2.22
C PHE A 50 0.61 6.71 -2.53
N LEU A 51 -0.66 6.39 -2.22
CA LEU A 51 -1.25 5.10 -2.56
C LEU A 51 -1.23 4.84 -4.06
N TYR A 52 -1.54 5.84 -4.89
CA TYR A 52 -1.51 5.71 -6.35
C TYR A 52 -0.11 5.37 -6.86
N PHE A 53 0.92 6.10 -6.43
CA PHE A 53 2.29 5.82 -6.86
C PHE A 53 2.80 4.48 -6.34
N LEU A 54 2.45 4.12 -5.11
CA LEU A 54 2.76 2.81 -4.54
C LEU A 54 2.12 1.68 -5.36
N ALA A 55 0.82 1.79 -5.66
CA ALA A 55 0.09 0.81 -6.45
C ALA A 55 0.62 0.70 -7.87
N LYS A 56 0.95 1.82 -8.51
CA LYS A 56 1.50 1.83 -9.88
C LYS A 56 2.89 1.20 -9.93
N LYS A 57 3.74 1.49 -8.94
CA LYS A 57 5.08 0.91 -8.84
C LYS A 57 5.02 -0.61 -8.68
N ASP A 58 4.18 -1.11 -7.78
CA ASP A 58 4.02 -2.56 -7.58
C ASP A 58 3.42 -3.25 -8.82
N TYR A 59 2.47 -2.60 -9.49
CA TYR A 59 1.88 -3.12 -10.73
C TYR A 59 2.89 -3.29 -11.86
N GLU A 60 3.80 -2.32 -12.02
CA GLU A 60 4.79 -2.32 -13.11
C GLU A 60 6.02 -3.19 -12.81
N THR A 61 6.55 -3.13 -11.59
CA THR A 61 7.83 -3.77 -11.26
C THR A 61 7.72 -4.95 -10.30
N MET A 62 6.58 -5.19 -9.65
CA MET A 62 6.38 -6.23 -8.60
C MET A 62 7.47 -6.20 -7.51
N TYR A 63 8.09 -5.03 -7.34
CA TYR A 63 9.23 -4.82 -6.47
C TYR A 63 9.19 -3.40 -5.95
N ILE A 64 9.34 -3.30 -4.63
CA ILE A 64 9.37 -2.04 -3.91
C ILE A 64 10.73 -1.90 -3.23
N GLU A 65 11.40 -0.80 -3.56
CA GLU A 65 12.70 -0.47 -3.02
C GLU A 65 12.61 0.03 -1.57
N LYS A 66 13.69 -0.17 -0.80
CA LYS A 66 13.75 0.21 0.62
C LYS A 66 13.53 1.71 0.86
N TYR A 67 13.79 2.57 -0.13
CA TYR A 67 13.59 4.01 0.01
C TYR A 67 12.13 4.40 0.25
N TRP A 68 11.16 3.57 -0.14
CA TRP A 68 9.73 3.81 0.10
C TRP A 68 9.32 3.76 1.58
N ILE A 69 10.23 3.31 2.45
CA ILE A 69 10.05 3.33 3.91
C ILE A 69 10.05 4.79 4.44
N PHE A 70 10.81 5.69 3.82
CA PHE A 70 10.89 7.09 4.27
C PHE A 70 9.55 7.85 4.14
N PRO A 71 8.88 7.89 2.96
CA PRO A 71 7.58 8.54 2.85
C PRO A 71 6.53 7.91 3.75
N SER A 72 6.52 6.57 3.89
CA SER A 72 5.58 5.88 4.78
C SER A 72 5.78 6.28 6.24
N LEU A 73 7.01 6.28 6.77
CA LEU A 73 7.26 6.78 8.13
C LEU A 73 6.79 8.23 8.32
N LEU A 74 7.01 9.09 7.32
CA LEU A 74 6.54 10.48 7.35
C LEU A 74 5.00 10.54 7.49
N PHE A 75 4.26 9.73 6.73
CA PHE A 75 2.81 9.64 6.89
C PHE A 75 2.37 9.15 8.28
N LEU A 76 3.13 8.29 8.97
CA LEU A 76 2.78 7.85 10.32
C LEU A 76 2.93 8.96 11.38
N PHE A 77 3.98 9.77 11.27
CA PHE A 77 4.21 10.87 12.20
C PHE A 77 3.22 12.01 12.03
N PHE A 78 2.89 12.32 10.77
CA PHE A 78 2.17 13.55 10.45
C PHE A 78 0.67 13.34 10.22
N CYS A 79 0.22 12.13 9.93
CA CYS A 79 -1.20 11.86 9.76
C CYS A 79 -1.83 11.47 11.10
N SER A 80 -2.56 12.41 11.71
CA SER A 80 -3.43 12.14 12.86
C SER A 80 -4.53 11.15 12.47
N SER A 81 -4.38 9.89 12.84
CA SER A 81 -5.45 8.91 12.72
C SER A 81 -6.48 9.10 13.83
N TYR A 82 -7.76 9.18 13.48
CA TYR A 82 -8.90 9.21 14.42
C TYR A 82 -9.08 7.92 15.27
N VAL A 83 -8.14 6.99 15.19
CA VAL A 83 -8.20 5.67 15.83
C VAL A 83 -7.40 5.69 17.13
N PRO A 84 -7.92 5.11 18.23
CA PRO A 84 -7.18 4.97 19.48
C PRO A 84 -5.80 4.33 19.26
N LEU A 85 -4.77 4.84 19.95
CA LEU A 85 -3.39 4.35 19.83
C LEU A 85 -3.28 2.84 20.07
N LEU A 86 -3.96 2.33 21.11
CA LEU A 86 -3.92 0.91 21.46
C LEU A 86 -4.44 0.03 20.31
N ASN A 87 -5.55 0.41 19.68
CA ASN A 87 -6.09 -0.30 18.53
C ASN A 87 -5.06 -0.34 17.38
N ARG A 88 -4.42 0.79 17.07
CA ARG A 88 -3.38 0.88 16.01
C ARG A 88 -2.15 0.01 16.27
N VAL A 89 -1.68 0.00 17.51
CA VAL A 89 -0.50 -0.80 17.89
C VAL A 89 -0.85 -2.28 17.87
N CYS A 90 -1.98 -2.67 18.46
CA CYS A 90 -2.44 -4.06 18.46
C CYS A 90 -2.69 -4.59 17.05
N THR A 91 -3.27 -3.80 16.14
CA THR A 91 -3.50 -4.20 14.76
C THR A 91 -2.21 -4.38 13.99
N SER A 92 -1.31 -3.41 14.09
CA SER A 92 -0.01 -3.49 13.44
C SER A 92 0.76 -4.73 13.90
N LEU A 93 0.79 -5.00 15.21
CA LEU A 93 1.43 -6.18 15.78
C LEU A 93 0.76 -7.49 15.33
N ALA A 94 -0.58 -7.55 15.31
CA ALA A 94 -1.30 -8.73 14.87
C ALA A 94 -0.98 -9.06 13.40
N PHE A 95 -1.03 -8.06 12.51
CA PHE A 95 -0.71 -8.28 11.10
C PHE A 95 0.77 -8.57 10.87
N LEU A 96 1.68 -7.95 11.63
CA LEU A 96 3.11 -8.25 11.57
C LEU A 96 3.38 -9.68 12.04
N PHE A 97 2.72 -10.15 13.09
CA PHE A 97 2.86 -11.51 13.59
C PHE A 97 2.36 -12.53 12.56
N VAL A 98 1.15 -12.35 12.02
CA VAL A 98 0.59 -13.26 11.02
C VAL A 98 1.42 -13.27 9.73
N SER A 99 1.70 -12.10 9.17
CA SER A 99 2.46 -12.01 7.91
C SER A 99 3.94 -12.39 8.08
N GLY A 100 4.53 -12.08 9.22
CA GLY A 100 5.90 -12.44 9.58
C GLY A 100 6.07 -13.94 9.79
N THR A 101 5.14 -14.61 10.48
CA THR A 101 5.16 -16.07 10.63
C THR A 101 5.02 -16.77 9.27
N ILE A 102 4.15 -16.28 8.38
CA ILE A 102 4.06 -16.78 7.00
C ILE A 102 5.40 -16.61 6.28
N LYS A 103 6.06 -15.44 6.40
CA LYS A 103 7.36 -15.20 5.78
C LYS A 103 8.46 -16.12 6.31
N LEU A 104 8.43 -16.46 7.60
CA LEU A 104 9.39 -17.36 8.22
C LEU A 104 9.19 -18.81 7.78
N ILE A 105 7.94 -19.27 7.67
CA ILE A 105 7.62 -20.65 7.30
C ILE A 105 7.73 -20.86 5.77
N LYS A 106 7.25 -19.90 4.99
CA LYS A 106 7.24 -19.93 3.52
C LYS A 106 7.70 -18.59 2.97
N SER A 107 9.02 -18.42 2.91
CA SER A 107 9.67 -17.19 2.42
C SER A 107 9.20 -16.78 1.04
N ASP A 108 8.84 -17.73 0.18
CA ASP A 108 8.55 -17.46 -1.23
C ASP A 108 7.09 -17.06 -1.48
N TRP A 109 6.23 -17.22 -0.48
CA TRP A 109 4.78 -16.95 -0.60
C TRP A 109 4.43 -15.49 -0.39
N ILE A 110 5.22 -14.76 0.41
CA ILE A 110 4.95 -13.38 0.77
C ILE A 110 6.22 -12.53 0.61
N GLY A 111 6.10 -11.37 -0.04
CA GLY A 111 7.19 -10.42 -0.16
C GLY A 111 7.51 -9.77 1.18
N SER A 112 8.77 -9.37 1.40
CA SER A 112 9.13 -8.57 2.58
C SER A 112 8.42 -7.21 2.56
N ALA A 113 8.17 -6.66 1.37
CA ALA A 113 7.40 -5.43 1.22
C ALA A 113 5.95 -5.62 1.68
N ASP A 114 5.31 -6.74 1.33
CA ASP A 114 3.92 -7.04 1.70
C ASP A 114 3.75 -7.06 3.22
N VAL A 115 4.67 -7.73 3.94
CA VAL A 115 4.71 -7.77 5.40
C VAL A 115 4.82 -6.36 5.99
N CYS A 116 5.75 -5.54 5.50
CA CYS A 116 5.94 -4.18 5.97
C CYS A 116 4.70 -3.30 5.73
N TYR A 117 4.09 -3.39 4.54
CA TYR A 117 2.92 -2.59 4.21
C TYR A 117 1.65 -3.06 4.92
N LEU A 118 1.52 -4.36 5.22
CA LEU A 118 0.47 -4.89 6.08
C LEU A 118 0.55 -4.30 7.49
N ALA A 119 1.74 -4.28 8.09
CA ALA A 119 1.93 -3.68 9.41
C ALA A 119 1.71 -2.15 9.40
N PHE A 120 2.17 -1.48 8.33
CA PHE A 120 2.00 -0.04 8.12
C PHE A 120 0.53 0.35 8.01
N PHE A 121 -0.22 -0.26 7.09
CA PHE A 121 -1.63 0.04 6.91
C PHE A 121 -2.47 -0.41 8.10
N GLY A 122 -2.09 -1.50 8.77
CA GLY A 122 -2.69 -1.93 10.03
C GLY A 122 -2.60 -0.85 11.11
N PHE A 123 -1.44 -0.20 11.25
CA PHE A 123 -1.26 0.92 12.16
C PHE A 123 -2.07 2.15 11.75
N TYR A 124 -2.10 2.47 10.44
CA TYR A 124 -2.79 3.66 9.93
C TYR A 124 -4.33 3.56 10.04
N LEU A 125 -4.89 2.41 9.70
CA LEU A 125 -6.33 2.21 9.56
C LEU A 125 -7.04 1.75 10.85
N GLY A 126 -6.38 0.96 11.70
CA GLY A 126 -7.03 0.22 12.79
C GLY A 126 -7.79 -1.01 12.30
N ILE A 127 -8.30 -1.83 13.22
CA ILE A 127 -8.74 -3.21 12.92
C ILE A 127 -9.90 -3.25 11.91
N GLU A 128 -10.94 -2.47 12.16
CA GLU A 128 -12.20 -2.49 11.40
C GLU A 128 -11.94 -2.15 9.93
N ARG A 129 -11.23 -1.05 9.69
CA ARG A 129 -10.92 -0.57 8.33
C ARG A 129 -9.86 -1.41 7.64
N MET A 130 -8.88 -1.94 8.37
CA MET A 130 -7.86 -2.83 7.80
C MET A 130 -8.48 -4.15 7.32
N LEU A 131 -9.43 -4.72 8.06
CA LEU A 131 -10.16 -5.92 7.63
C LEU A 131 -10.94 -5.69 6.33
N VAL A 132 -11.60 -4.54 6.20
CA VAL A 132 -12.28 -4.16 4.94
C VAL A 132 -11.28 -4.01 3.80
N ALA A 133 -10.14 -3.35 4.04
CA ALA A 133 -9.09 -3.20 3.03
C ALA A 133 -8.55 -4.56 2.55
N LEU A 134 -8.35 -5.50 3.47
CA LEU A 134 -7.92 -6.87 3.18
C LEU A 134 -8.96 -7.66 2.41
N TYR A 135 -10.23 -7.56 2.79
CA TYR A 135 -11.30 -8.25 2.08
C TYR A 135 -11.36 -7.80 0.61
N ILE A 136 -11.29 -6.49 0.38
CA ILE A 136 -11.26 -5.91 -0.97
C ILE A 136 -10.00 -6.36 -1.73
N SER A 137 -8.83 -6.34 -1.08
CA SER A 137 -7.57 -6.73 -1.73
C SER A 137 -7.57 -8.19 -2.16
N VAL A 138 -8.11 -9.09 -1.33
CA VAL A 138 -8.26 -10.51 -1.66
C VAL A 138 -9.22 -10.70 -2.84
N LEU A 139 -10.37 -10.03 -2.86
CA LEU A 139 -11.31 -10.09 -3.98
C LEU A 139 -10.68 -9.63 -5.30
N LEU A 140 -9.97 -8.48 -5.28
CA LEU A 140 -9.22 -7.99 -6.43
C LEU A 140 -8.13 -8.96 -6.87
N GLY A 141 -7.45 -9.60 -5.90
CA GLY A 141 -6.42 -10.57 -6.17
C GLY A 141 -6.95 -11.83 -6.88
N ILE A 142 -8.12 -12.34 -6.45
CA ILE A 142 -8.79 -13.46 -7.11
C ILE A 142 -9.17 -13.07 -8.54
N LEU A 143 -9.76 -11.89 -8.76
CA LEU A 143 -10.11 -11.40 -10.09
C LEU A 143 -8.88 -11.28 -11.01
N TRP A 144 -7.75 -10.83 -10.46
CA TRP A 144 -6.49 -10.73 -11.20
C TRP A 144 -5.99 -12.09 -11.68
N ILE A 145 -5.98 -13.08 -10.80
CA ILE A 145 -5.56 -14.46 -11.12
C ILE A 145 -6.44 -15.03 -12.22
N LEU A 146 -7.77 -14.84 -12.12
CA LEU A 146 -8.73 -15.29 -13.14
C LEU A 146 -8.49 -14.63 -14.50
N TYR A 147 -8.21 -13.32 -14.53
CA TYR A 147 -8.06 -12.57 -15.78
C TYR A 147 -6.70 -12.81 -16.46
N LYS A 148 -5.60 -12.77 -15.72
CA LYS A 148 -4.24 -12.85 -16.28
C LYS A 148 -3.71 -14.28 -16.40
N LYS A 149 -4.33 -15.26 -15.74
CA LYS A 149 -3.83 -16.65 -15.61
C LYS A 149 -2.35 -16.71 -15.17
N LYS A 150 -1.89 -15.71 -14.41
CA LYS A 150 -0.55 -15.64 -13.84
C LYS A 150 -0.64 -15.88 -12.34
N HIS A 151 0.29 -16.67 -11.81
CA HIS A 151 0.38 -16.99 -10.39
C HIS A 151 1.00 -15.87 -9.54
N ILE A 152 1.56 -14.82 -10.17
CA ILE A 152 2.21 -13.71 -9.47
C ILE A 152 1.21 -12.54 -9.35
N LEU A 153 0.96 -12.13 -8.11
CA LEU A 153 -0.01 -11.10 -7.74
C LEU A 153 0.72 -9.80 -7.34
N PRO A 154 0.39 -8.64 -7.92
CA PRO A 154 0.80 -7.34 -7.38
C PRO A 154 -0.05 -7.02 -6.14
N TYR A 155 0.28 -7.65 -5.02
CA TYR A 155 -0.52 -7.62 -3.80
C TYR A 155 -0.65 -6.21 -3.22
N ILE A 156 0.41 -5.41 -3.28
CA ILE A 156 0.41 -4.06 -2.71
C ILE A 156 -0.44 -3.13 -3.56
N SER A 157 -0.52 -3.33 -4.88
CA SER A 157 -1.50 -2.63 -5.73
C SER A 157 -2.94 -2.93 -5.30
N CYS A 158 -3.28 -4.21 -5.08
CA CYS A 158 -4.61 -4.59 -4.62
C CYS A 158 -4.91 -4.02 -3.23
N LEU A 159 -3.93 -4.08 -2.33
CA LEU A 159 -4.03 -3.55 -0.98
C LEU A 159 -4.24 -2.03 -0.98
N ALA A 160 -3.49 -1.29 -1.80
CA ALA A 160 -3.62 0.17 -1.89
C ALA A 160 -5.02 0.61 -2.33
N ILE A 161 -5.66 -0.12 -3.26
CA ILE A 161 -7.05 0.13 -3.67
C ILE A 161 -8.00 -0.14 -2.50
N GLY A 162 -7.81 -1.26 -1.79
CA GLY A 162 -8.59 -1.60 -0.60
C GLY A 162 -8.47 -0.55 0.50
N VAL A 163 -7.25 -0.06 0.76
CA VAL A 163 -6.97 1.01 1.72
C VAL A 163 -7.68 2.30 1.31
N TRP A 164 -7.63 2.68 0.03
CA TRP A 164 -8.31 3.89 -0.46
C TRP A 164 -9.82 3.84 -0.17
N ILE A 165 -10.47 2.72 -0.48
CA ILE A 165 -11.90 2.50 -0.20
C ILE A 165 -12.16 2.51 1.31
N ALA A 166 -11.30 1.85 2.10
CA ALA A 166 -11.43 1.77 3.56
C ALA A 166 -11.26 3.14 4.24
N VAL A 167 -10.44 4.03 3.71
CA VAL A 167 -10.32 5.41 4.21
C VAL A 167 -11.63 6.18 3.99
N LEU A 168 -12.30 5.99 2.85
CA LEU A 168 -13.53 6.72 2.51
C LEU A 168 -14.78 6.15 3.18
N LYS A 169 -14.91 4.81 3.24
CA LYS A 169 -16.15 4.10 3.62
C LYS A 169 -15.92 2.87 4.50
N GLY A 170 -14.72 2.68 5.05
CA GLY A 170 -14.37 1.45 5.76
C GLY A 170 -15.27 1.13 6.94
N TYR A 171 -15.58 2.10 7.82
CA TYR A 171 -16.47 1.87 8.95
C TYR A 171 -17.89 1.47 8.51
N THR A 172 -18.46 2.21 7.54
CA THR A 172 -19.81 1.90 7.03
C THR A 172 -19.88 0.50 6.44
N ILE A 173 -18.85 0.07 5.70
CA ILE A 173 -18.80 -1.27 5.11
C ILE A 173 -18.62 -2.32 6.20
N PHE A 174 -17.76 -2.08 7.19
CA PHE A 174 -17.51 -3.02 8.28
C PHE A 174 -18.78 -3.30 9.09
N TYR A 175 -19.46 -2.26 9.56
CA TYR A 175 -20.70 -2.42 10.34
C TYR A 175 -21.84 -3.00 9.50
N PHE A 176 -21.92 -2.67 8.21
CA PHE A 176 -22.87 -3.31 7.29
C PHE A 176 -22.62 -4.82 7.18
N LEU A 177 -21.36 -5.24 7.00
CA LEU A 177 -21.00 -6.65 6.94
C LEU A 177 -21.32 -7.37 8.25
N MET A 178 -20.97 -6.78 9.40
CA MET A 178 -21.28 -7.36 10.71
C MET A 178 -22.78 -7.57 10.91
N ASN A 179 -23.61 -6.62 10.49
CA ASN A 179 -25.07 -6.75 10.56
C ASN A 179 -25.63 -7.80 9.61
N LEU A 180 -24.97 -8.08 8.49
CA LEU A 180 -25.40 -9.12 7.53
C LEU A 180 -25.12 -10.54 8.07
N PHE A 181 -24.11 -10.69 8.91
CA PHE A 181 -23.69 -11.98 9.48
C PHE A 181 -24.16 -12.20 10.93
N SER A 182 -24.86 -11.23 11.52
CA SER A 182 -25.53 -11.33 12.83
C SER A 182 -26.94 -11.88 12.68
#